data_AF-A0A838VBB3-F1
#
_entry.id   AF-A0A838VBB3-F1
#
_cell.length_a   1.000
_cell.length_b   1.000
_cell.length_c   1.000
_cell.angle_alpha   90.00
_cell.angle_beta   90.00
_cell.angle_gamma   90.00
#
_symmetry.space_group_name_H-M   'P 1'
#
loop_
_entity.id
_entity.type
_entity.pdbx_description
1 polymer ?
#
loop_
_entity_poly.entity_id
_entity_poly.type
_entity_poly.pdbx_seq_one_letter_code
_entity_poly.pdbx_strand_id
1 'polypeptide(L)'
;MSDNRPADVGRPPAPRANPIVERVKAILLTPKTEWPRIEAESTTPGEIFRTYAVPLAAIGPVARLIGSVAFGYSFFGVTWRPSLGGAIGSAIVSYALSLLGVWVLALVIDALAPNFGATKNRANAFKVAAYGATAGWAAGIFGLIPSLAFLSIL
;
A
#
# COMPACT_ATOMS: atom_id res chain seq x y z
N MET A 1 22.54 10.03 -53.25
CA MET A 1 23.10 9.72 -51.93
C MET A 1 21.93 9.37 -51.01
N SER A 2 21.53 8.10 -50.99
CA SER A 2 20.39 7.61 -50.23
C SER A 2 20.74 7.54 -48.74
N ASP A 3 20.04 8.32 -47.92
CA ASP A 3 20.09 8.30 -46.45
C ASP A 3 19.58 6.94 -45.95
N ASN A 4 20.51 6.01 -45.76
CA ASN A 4 20.26 4.67 -45.26
C ASN A 4 20.18 4.75 -43.73
N ARG A 5 19.05 5.21 -43.20
CA ARG A 5 18.79 5.15 -41.76
C ARG A 5 18.62 3.68 -41.38
N PRO A 6 19.46 3.12 -40.49
CA PRO A 6 19.20 1.80 -39.97
C PRO A 6 17.84 1.81 -39.28
N ALA A 7 16.99 0.87 -39.68
CA ALA A 7 15.71 0.60 -39.04
C ALA A 7 15.87 0.60 -37.52
N ASP A 8 14.92 1.20 -36.83
CA ASP A 8 14.69 1.05 -35.39
C ASP A 8 14.70 -0.45 -35.05
N VAL A 9 15.89 -0.95 -34.68
CA VAL A 9 16.10 -2.32 -34.24
C VAL A 9 15.49 -2.39 -32.86
N GLY A 10 14.26 -2.91 -32.82
CA GLY A 10 13.46 -3.29 -31.66
C GLY A 10 14.16 -3.09 -30.32
N ARG A 11 13.98 -1.90 -29.74
CA ARG A 11 14.22 -1.71 -28.31
C ARG A 11 13.40 -2.81 -27.61
N PRO A 12 14.03 -3.74 -26.87
CA PRO A 12 13.27 -4.73 -26.12
C PRO A 12 12.25 -3.98 -25.28
N PRO A 13 10.97 -4.42 -25.23
CA PRO A 13 9.99 -3.77 -24.38
C PRO A 13 10.63 -3.67 -22.99
N ALA A 14 10.72 -2.45 -22.45
CA ALA A 14 11.24 -2.24 -21.11
C ALA A 14 10.60 -3.31 -20.22
N PRO A 15 11.38 -4.00 -19.35
CA PRO A 15 10.82 -5.01 -18.47
C PRO A 15 9.55 -4.44 -17.88
N ARG A 16 8.42 -5.11 -18.05
CA ARG A 16 7.15 -4.69 -17.44
C ARG A 16 7.32 -4.88 -15.93
N ALA A 17 8.06 -3.97 -15.31
CA ALA A 17 8.12 -3.84 -13.89
C ALA A 17 6.68 -3.72 -13.41
N ASN A 18 6.35 -4.49 -12.39
CA ASN A 18 4.99 -4.55 -11.89
C ASN A 18 4.55 -3.10 -11.59
N PRO A 19 3.53 -2.57 -12.28
CA PRO A 19 3.19 -1.15 -12.21
C PRO A 19 2.87 -0.70 -10.78
N ILE A 20 2.39 -1.63 -9.94
CA ILE A 20 2.15 -1.39 -8.51
C ILE A 20 3.48 -1.19 -7.75
N VAL A 21 4.49 -2.01 -8.01
CA VAL A 21 5.79 -1.94 -7.31
C VAL A 21 6.52 -0.65 -7.68
N GLU A 22 6.49 -0.27 -8.96
CA GLU A 22 7.05 1.02 -9.40
C GLU A 22 6.32 2.19 -8.74
N ARG A 23 4.99 2.12 -8.68
CA ARG A 23 4.16 3.14 -8.03
C ARG A 23 4.45 3.26 -6.54
N VAL A 24 4.59 2.13 -5.83
CA VAL A 24 5.00 2.11 -4.42
C VAL A 24 6.37 2.77 -4.24
N LYS A 25 7.35 2.40 -5.05
CA LYS A 25 8.68 3.03 -5.02
C LYS A 25 8.61 4.52 -5.30
N ALA A 26 7.84 4.94 -6.30
CA ALA A 26 7.73 6.34 -6.68
C ALA A 26 7.10 7.19 -5.56
N ILE A 27 6.05 6.68 -4.90
CA ILE A 27 5.41 7.34 -3.76
C ILE A 27 6.37 7.47 -2.57
N LEU A 28 7.13 6.39 -2.25
CA LEU A 28 8.00 6.36 -1.07
C LEU A 28 9.35 7.05 -1.28
N LEU A 29 9.95 6.92 -2.47
CA LEU A 29 11.31 7.37 -2.75
C LEU A 29 11.38 8.67 -3.53
N THR A 30 10.36 8.97 -4.35
CA THR A 30 10.30 10.19 -5.18
C THR A 30 8.98 10.95 -4.99
N PRO A 31 8.57 11.26 -3.74
CA PRO A 31 7.27 11.89 -3.48
C PRO A 31 7.11 13.23 -4.21
N LYS A 32 8.16 14.07 -4.23
CA LYS A 32 8.10 15.42 -4.84
C LYS A 32 7.69 15.41 -6.31
N THR A 33 8.03 14.35 -7.04
CA THR A 33 7.68 14.20 -8.46
C THR A 33 6.41 13.39 -8.67
N GLU A 34 6.11 12.44 -7.79
CA GLU A 34 4.99 11.53 -7.97
C GLU A 34 3.66 12.11 -7.46
N TRP A 35 3.66 12.86 -6.36
CA TRP A 35 2.43 13.47 -5.81
C TRP A 35 1.73 14.43 -6.79
N PRO A 36 2.43 15.33 -7.51
CA PRO A 36 1.79 16.14 -8.55
C PRO A 36 1.20 15.33 -9.71
N ARG A 37 1.79 14.18 -10.05
CA ARG A 37 1.25 13.28 -11.08
C ARG A 37 -0.03 12.60 -10.62
N ILE A 38 -0.06 12.13 -9.37
CA ILE A 38 -1.24 11.54 -8.72
C ILE A 38 -2.39 12.56 -8.68
N GLU A 39 -2.09 13.81 -8.39
CA GLU A 39 -3.08 14.88 -8.35
C GLU A 39 -3.74 15.10 -9.72
N ALA A 40 -2.93 15.14 -10.79
CA ALA A 40 -3.39 15.32 -12.17
C ALA A 40 -4.13 14.11 -12.76
N GLU A 41 -4.02 12.93 -12.16
CA GLU A 41 -4.61 11.70 -12.68
C GLU A 41 -6.14 11.69 -12.54
N SER A 42 -6.87 11.23 -13.55
CA SER A 42 -8.35 11.15 -13.51
C SER A 42 -8.89 9.84 -12.92
N THR A 43 -8.03 9.02 -12.31
CA THR A 43 -8.39 7.70 -11.79
C THR A 43 -9.40 7.80 -10.64
N THR A 44 -10.43 6.96 -10.72
CA THR A 44 -11.53 6.97 -9.78
C THR A 44 -11.14 6.30 -8.46
N PRO A 45 -11.73 6.70 -7.31
CA PRO A 45 -11.51 6.04 -6.02
C PRO A 45 -11.76 4.53 -6.06
N GLY A 46 -12.80 4.09 -6.78
CA GLY A 46 -13.15 2.67 -6.89
C GLY A 46 -12.09 1.86 -7.64
N GLU A 47 -11.44 2.45 -8.64
CA GLU A 47 -10.34 1.83 -9.37
C GLU A 47 -9.10 1.70 -8.49
N ILE A 48 -8.67 2.79 -7.84
CA ILE A 48 -7.54 2.78 -6.88
C ILE A 48 -7.79 1.74 -5.77
N PHE A 49 -9.02 1.67 -5.25
CA PHE A 49 -9.34 0.72 -4.20
C PHE A 49 -9.11 -0.74 -4.66
N ARG A 50 -9.61 -1.10 -5.83
CA ARG A 50 -9.55 -2.49 -6.35
C ARG A 50 -8.17 -2.88 -6.84
N THR A 51 -7.50 -2.00 -7.60
CA THR A 51 -6.24 -2.33 -8.27
C THR A 51 -5.01 -2.08 -7.39
N TYR A 52 -5.13 -1.22 -6.37
CA TYR A 52 -4.00 -0.82 -5.53
C TYR A 52 -4.22 -1.12 -4.05
N ALA A 53 -5.28 -0.60 -3.42
CA ALA A 53 -5.45 -0.72 -1.97
C ALA A 53 -5.70 -2.16 -1.51
N VAL A 54 -6.60 -2.89 -2.18
CA VAL A 54 -6.94 -4.30 -1.90
C VAL A 54 -5.69 -5.21 -1.88
N PRO A 55 -4.87 -5.28 -2.95
CA PRO A 55 -3.70 -6.16 -2.93
C PRO A 55 -2.63 -5.74 -1.92
N LEU A 56 -2.38 -4.43 -1.73
CA LEU A 56 -1.38 -3.96 -0.78
C LEU A 56 -1.79 -4.17 0.67
N ALA A 57 -3.05 -3.86 1.02
CA ALA A 57 -3.55 -4.01 2.37
C ALA A 57 -3.51 -5.47 2.87
N ALA A 58 -3.44 -6.45 1.97
CA ALA A 58 -3.33 -7.86 2.31
C ALA A 58 -1.94 -8.26 2.82
N ILE A 59 -0.89 -7.48 2.48
CA ILE A 59 0.50 -7.79 2.84
C ILE A 59 0.64 -7.97 4.36
N GLY A 60 0.17 -7.00 5.14
CA GLY A 60 0.29 -7.02 6.60
C GLY A 60 -0.44 -8.20 7.26
N PRO A 61 -1.75 -8.38 7.05
CA PRO A 61 -2.52 -9.49 7.61
C PRO A 61 -1.98 -10.86 7.21
N VAL A 62 -1.56 -11.06 5.96
CA VAL A 62 -0.99 -12.33 5.50
C VAL A 62 0.37 -12.58 6.16
N ALA A 63 1.25 -11.56 6.19
CA ALA A 63 2.54 -11.67 6.85
C ALA A 63 2.38 -12.02 8.34
N ARG A 64 1.50 -11.31 9.06
CA ARG A 64 1.20 -11.57 10.48
C ARG A 64 0.59 -12.96 10.71
N LEU A 65 -0.32 -13.41 9.85
CA LEU A 65 -0.89 -14.74 9.94
C LEU A 65 0.21 -15.80 9.85
N ILE A 66 1.04 -15.74 8.79
CA ILE A 66 2.15 -16.67 8.58
C ILE A 66 3.13 -16.60 9.76
N GLY A 67 3.53 -15.41 10.17
CA GLY A 67 4.47 -15.21 11.28
C GLY A 67 3.95 -15.77 12.61
N SER A 68 2.66 -15.55 12.89
CA SER A 68 2.02 -16.04 14.12
C SER A 68 1.89 -17.57 14.17
N VAL A 69 1.67 -18.22 13.03
CA VAL A 69 1.54 -19.69 12.95
C VAL A 69 2.91 -20.36 12.94
N ALA A 70 3.86 -19.82 12.18
CA ALA A 70 5.19 -20.40 12.03
C ALA A 70 6.07 -20.20 13.27
N PHE A 71 6.12 -18.97 13.80
CA PHE A 71 7.00 -18.60 14.91
C PHE A 71 6.27 -18.53 16.25
N GLY A 72 5.01 -18.09 16.24
CA GLY A 72 4.29 -17.75 17.47
C GLY A 72 4.74 -16.40 18.05
N TYR A 73 4.03 -15.93 19.06
CA TYR A 73 4.40 -14.74 19.81
C TYR A 73 5.22 -15.15 21.02
N SER A 74 6.44 -14.65 21.14
CA SER A 74 7.28 -14.89 22.31
C SER A 74 7.39 -13.61 23.13
N PHE A 75 7.06 -13.69 24.41
CA PHE A 75 7.18 -12.57 25.34
C PHE A 75 7.70 -13.09 26.68
N PHE A 76 8.78 -12.48 27.19
CA PHE A 76 9.47 -12.93 28.42
C PHE A 76 9.79 -14.44 28.48
N GLY A 77 10.20 -15.03 27.35
CA GLY A 77 10.56 -16.46 27.27
C GLY A 77 9.37 -17.43 27.20
N VAL A 78 8.13 -16.94 27.26
CA VAL A 78 6.92 -17.74 27.05
C VAL A 78 6.47 -17.59 25.60
N THR A 79 6.38 -18.71 24.88
CA THR A 79 5.86 -18.74 23.49
C THR A 79 4.38 -19.09 23.50
N TRP A 80 3.55 -18.17 23.02
CA TRP A 80 2.14 -18.39 22.78
C TRP A 80 1.87 -18.50 21.28
N ARG A 81 1.16 -19.55 20.88
CA ARG A 81 0.74 -19.77 19.49
C ARG A 81 -0.77 -19.66 19.40
N PRO A 82 -1.32 -18.70 18.62
CA PRO A 82 -2.75 -18.61 18.43
C PRO A 82 -3.28 -19.85 17.72
N SER A 83 -4.54 -20.20 17.98
CA SER A 83 -5.22 -21.22 17.18
C SER A 83 -5.34 -20.75 15.73
N LEU A 84 -5.33 -21.69 14.77
CA LEU A 84 -5.42 -21.35 13.35
C LEU A 84 -6.69 -20.54 13.03
N GLY A 85 -7.83 -20.91 13.64
CA GLY A 85 -9.09 -20.17 13.50
C GLY A 85 -9.00 -18.74 14.04
N GLY A 86 -8.37 -18.54 15.21
CA GLY A 86 -8.15 -17.22 15.78
C GLY A 86 -7.22 -16.35 14.94
N ALA A 87 -6.14 -16.94 14.43
CA ALA A 87 -5.18 -16.25 13.57
C ALA A 87 -5.85 -15.81 12.24
N ILE A 88 -6.59 -16.70 11.59
CA ILE A 88 -7.34 -16.37 10.36
C ILE A 88 -8.40 -15.30 10.63
N GLY A 89 -9.19 -15.46 11.69
CA GLY A 89 -10.20 -14.47 12.08
C GLY A 89 -9.61 -13.09 12.31
N SER A 90 -8.49 -13.01 13.03
CA SER A 90 -7.79 -11.76 13.26
C SER A 90 -7.22 -11.13 11.98
N ALA A 91 -6.73 -11.95 11.04
CA ALA A 91 -6.22 -11.48 9.76
C ALA A 91 -7.35 -10.88 8.90
N ILE A 92 -8.51 -11.55 8.84
CA ILE A 92 -9.69 -11.06 8.10
C ILE A 92 -10.17 -9.72 8.69
N VAL A 93 -10.32 -9.65 10.02
CA VAL A 93 -10.75 -8.43 10.70
C VAL A 93 -9.76 -7.30 10.47
N SER A 94 -8.45 -7.56 10.65
CA SER A 94 -7.40 -6.56 10.41
C SER A 94 -7.38 -6.07 8.96
N TYR A 95 -7.61 -6.97 8.00
CA TYR A 95 -7.66 -6.62 6.58
C TYR A 95 -8.86 -5.72 6.26
N ALA A 96 -10.05 -6.08 6.76
CA ALA A 96 -11.26 -5.29 6.60
C ALA A 96 -11.11 -3.90 7.25
N LEU A 97 -10.56 -3.83 8.48
CA LEU A 97 -10.29 -2.58 9.17
C LEU A 97 -9.27 -1.71 8.44
N SER A 98 -8.23 -2.31 7.84
CA SER A 98 -7.24 -1.59 7.04
C SER A 98 -7.89 -0.90 5.84
N LEU A 99 -8.74 -1.62 5.10
CA LEU A 99 -9.45 -1.06 3.95
C LEU A 99 -10.50 -0.01 4.38
N LEU A 100 -11.25 -0.28 5.44
CA LEU A 100 -12.22 0.66 6.00
C LEU A 100 -11.51 1.93 6.50
N GLY A 101 -10.33 1.79 7.11
CA GLY A 101 -9.51 2.89 7.60
C GLY A 101 -9.16 3.90 6.50
N VAL A 102 -8.89 3.44 5.28
CA VAL A 102 -8.66 4.33 4.12
C VAL A 102 -9.91 5.15 3.81
N TRP A 103 -11.09 4.54 3.82
CA TRP A 103 -12.34 5.26 3.58
C TRP A 103 -12.61 6.30 4.66
N VAL A 104 -12.43 5.93 5.92
CA VAL A 104 -12.60 6.85 7.06
C VAL A 104 -11.60 8.00 6.97
N LEU A 105 -10.33 7.70 6.69
CA LEU A 105 -9.29 8.71 6.54
C LEU A 105 -9.58 9.67 5.38
N ALA A 106 -10.07 9.15 4.25
CA ALA A 106 -10.48 9.98 3.12
C ALA A 106 -11.61 10.96 3.50
N LEU A 107 -12.58 10.52 4.30
CA LEU A 107 -13.65 11.40 4.80
C LEU A 107 -13.10 12.48 5.74
N VAL A 108 -12.16 12.11 6.61
CA VAL A 108 -11.48 13.07 7.51
C VAL A 108 -10.69 14.09 6.70
N ILE A 109 -9.94 13.66 5.68
CA ILE A 109 -9.17 14.55 4.79
C ILE A 109 -10.11 15.51 4.03
N ASP A 110 -11.20 15.00 3.45
CA ASP A 110 -12.18 15.84 2.72
C ASP A 110 -12.88 16.85 3.65
N ALA A 111 -13.17 16.45 4.88
CA ALA A 111 -13.76 17.33 5.89
C ALA A 111 -12.79 18.43 6.34
N LEU A 112 -11.50 18.09 6.47
CA LEU A 112 -10.45 19.01 6.92
C LEU A 112 -9.86 19.86 5.79
N ALA A 113 -10.10 19.53 4.52
CA ALA A 113 -9.54 20.26 3.37
C ALA A 113 -9.70 21.80 3.46
N PRO A 114 -10.87 22.36 3.82
CA PRO A 114 -11.03 23.81 3.95
C PRO A 114 -10.14 24.44 5.04
N ASN A 115 -9.82 23.70 6.10
CA ASN A 115 -8.98 24.19 7.20
C ASN A 115 -7.51 24.34 6.78
N PHE A 116 -7.10 23.71 5.68
CA PHE A 116 -5.75 23.77 5.11
C PHE A 116 -5.67 24.65 3.85
N GLY A 117 -6.73 25.41 3.54
CA GLY A 117 -6.79 26.24 2.32
C GLY A 117 -7.01 25.45 1.03
N ALA A 118 -7.35 24.16 1.13
CA ALA A 118 -7.68 23.31 -0.02
C ALA A 118 -9.19 23.27 -0.28
N THR A 119 -9.59 22.99 -1.52
CA THR A 119 -10.99 22.76 -1.87
C THR A 119 -11.39 21.32 -1.54
N LYS A 120 -12.64 21.13 -1.10
CA LYS A 120 -13.18 19.78 -0.89
C LYS A 120 -13.20 19.03 -2.22
N ASN A 121 -12.60 17.85 -2.22
CA ASN A 121 -12.59 16.96 -3.37
C ASN A 121 -12.39 15.53 -2.86
N ARG A 122 -13.49 14.78 -2.80
CA ARG A 122 -13.51 13.41 -2.31
C ARG A 122 -12.55 12.48 -3.07
N ALA A 123 -12.37 12.69 -4.37
CA ALA A 123 -11.47 11.86 -5.17
C ALA A 123 -10.01 12.10 -4.77
N ASN A 124 -9.61 13.36 -4.62
CA ASN A 124 -8.26 13.70 -4.16
C ASN A 124 -8.02 13.31 -2.71
N ALA A 125 -9.01 13.49 -1.83
CA ALA A 125 -8.93 13.04 -0.44
C ALA A 125 -8.71 11.53 -0.34
N PHE A 126 -9.41 10.74 -1.18
CA PHE A 126 -9.22 9.30 -1.24
C PHE A 126 -7.85 8.91 -1.78
N LYS A 127 -7.34 9.59 -2.83
CA LYS A 127 -5.98 9.37 -3.33
C LYS A 127 -4.94 9.57 -2.22
N VAL A 128 -5.05 10.67 -1.47
CA VAL A 128 -4.13 10.96 -0.36
C VAL A 128 -4.21 9.87 0.72
N ALA A 129 -5.41 9.46 1.11
CA ALA A 129 -5.60 8.39 2.09
C ALA A 129 -5.00 7.05 1.62
N ALA A 130 -5.30 6.64 0.39
CA ALA A 130 -4.89 5.34 -0.14
C ALA A 130 -3.38 5.28 -0.42
N TYR A 131 -2.82 6.29 -1.08
CA TYR A 131 -1.38 6.34 -1.38
C TYR A 131 -0.54 6.70 -0.16
N GLY A 132 -1.08 7.42 0.81
CA GLY A 132 -0.43 7.66 2.10
C GLY A 132 -0.30 6.38 2.94
N ALA A 133 -1.30 5.49 2.87
CA ALA A 133 -1.28 4.21 3.57
C ALA A 133 -0.26 3.19 3.02
N THR A 134 0.29 3.44 1.82
CA THR A 134 1.26 2.57 1.15
C THR A 134 2.45 2.19 2.02
N ALA A 135 3.01 3.15 2.76
CA ALA A 135 4.15 2.90 3.65
C ALA A 135 3.77 1.86 4.72
N GLY A 136 2.62 2.04 5.37
CA GLY A 136 2.13 1.12 6.41
C GLY A 136 1.84 -0.28 5.88
N TRP A 137 1.26 -0.40 4.68
CA TRP A 137 1.02 -1.70 4.05
C TRP A 137 2.30 -2.40 3.65
N ALA A 138 3.27 -1.67 3.07
CA ALA A 138 4.57 -2.20 2.72
C ALA A 138 5.33 -2.65 3.98
N ALA A 139 5.33 -1.84 5.04
CA ALA A 139 5.94 -2.17 6.32
C ALA A 139 5.25 -3.36 7.03
N GLY A 140 4.02 -3.68 6.65
CA GLY A 140 3.30 -4.87 7.12
C GLY A 140 4.07 -6.18 6.89
N ILE A 141 5.00 -6.23 5.93
CA ILE A 141 5.86 -7.40 5.67
C ILE A 141 6.68 -7.81 6.90
N PHE A 142 7.05 -6.87 7.76
CA PHE A 142 7.78 -7.16 8.99
C PHE A 142 6.97 -8.00 9.98
N GLY A 143 5.64 -8.09 9.81
CA GLY A 143 4.79 -9.00 10.56
C GLY A 143 5.08 -10.50 10.33
N LEU A 144 5.85 -10.85 9.30
CA LEU A 144 6.27 -12.23 9.01
C LEU A 144 7.16 -12.80 10.11
N ILE A 145 7.94 -11.93 10.77
CA ILE A 145 8.75 -12.29 11.92
C ILE A 145 8.23 -11.47 13.11
N PRO A 146 7.50 -12.07 14.06
CA PRO A 146 6.85 -11.33 15.13
C PRO A 146 7.79 -10.42 15.93
N SER A 147 9.06 -10.80 16.10
CA SER A 147 10.07 -9.97 16.78
C SER A 147 10.51 -8.74 15.98
N LEU A 148 10.32 -8.71 14.66
CA LEU A 148 10.61 -7.55 13.79
C LEU A 148 9.39 -6.65 13.57
N ALA A 149 8.21 -7.05 14.05
CA ALA A 149 6.97 -6.31 13.82
C ALA A 149 7.03 -4.85 14.33
N PHE A 150 7.88 -4.54 15.32
CA PHE A 150 8.08 -3.18 15.80
C PHE A 150 8.65 -2.24 14.73
N LEU A 151 9.41 -2.76 13.74
CA LEU A 151 9.95 -1.95 12.64
C LEU A 151 8.85 -1.36 11.75
N SER A 152 7.64 -1.91 11.81
CA SER A 152 6.50 -1.39 11.04
C SER A 152 5.93 -0.06 11.55
N ILE A 153 6.32 0.39 12.75
CA ILE A 153 5.84 1.63 13.36
C ILE A 153 6.83 2.80 13.30
N LEU A 154 8.07 2.53 12.86
CA LEU A 154 9.19 3.48 12.89
C LEU A 154 9.35 4.25 11.57
#